data_AF-A0A931TG51-F1
#
_entry.id   AF-A0A931TG51-F1
#
_cell.length_a   1.000
_cell.length_b   1.000
_cell.length_c   1.000
_cell.angle_alpha   90.00
_cell.angle_beta   90.00
_cell.angle_gamma   90.00
#
_symmetry.space_group_name_H-M   'P 1'
#
loop_
_entity.id
_entity.type
_entity.pdbx_description
1 polymer ?
#
loop_
_entity_poly.entity_id
_entity_poly.type
_entity_poly.pdbx_seq_one_letter_code
_entity_poly.pdbx_strand_id
1 'polypeptide(L)' 'VDNWTLIDRITSPTLIVRAERSPVLTPDMAQGLRAGIRGARLVEIPEAYHHLVLDRPQQFVAAVDAFLGEIGLGRTD' A
#
# COMPACT_ATOMS: atom_id res chain seq x y z
N VAL A 1 -13.78 -14.55 9.01
CA VAL A 1 -14.76 -13.96 8.05
C VAL A 1 -13.99 -13.61 6.80
N ASP A 2 -14.50 -13.98 5.63
CA ASP A 2 -13.90 -13.56 4.36
C ASP A 2 -14.42 -12.15 4.01
N ASN A 3 -13.50 -11.19 3.91
CA ASN A 3 -13.84 -9.79 3.65
C ASN A 3 -13.57 -9.37 2.20
N TRP A 4 -13.13 -10.28 1.32
CA TRP A 4 -12.82 -9.95 -0.09
C TRP A 4 -14.04 -9.39 -0.84
N THR A 5 -15.25 -9.81 -0.47
CA THR A 5 -16.52 -9.33 -1.05
C THR A 5 -16.85 -7.88 -0.68
N LEU A 6 -16.06 -7.22 0.19
CA LEU A 6 -16.28 -5.84 0.63
C LEU A 6 -15.25 -4.86 0.05
N ILE A 7 -14.25 -5.36 -0.68
CA ILE A 7 -13.12 -4.55 -1.16
C ILE A 7 -13.57 -3.41 -2.10
N ASP A 8 -14.57 -3.67 -2.94
CA ASP A 8 -15.15 -2.69 -3.87
C ASP A 8 -15.88 -1.53 -3.18
N ARG A 9 -16.22 -1.68 -1.90
CA ARG A 9 -16.90 -0.66 -1.08
C ARG A 9 -15.95 0.38 -0.53
N ILE A 10 -14.63 0.19 -0.63
CA ILE A 10 -13.64 1.16 -0.16
C ILE A 10 -13.70 2.40 -1.06
N THR A 11 -14.03 3.55 -0.49
CA THR A 11 -14.14 4.84 -1.20
C THR A 11 -13.02 5.81 -0.88
N SER A 12 -12.34 5.65 0.26
CA SER A 12 -11.20 6.48 0.63
C SER A 12 -10.03 6.28 -0.34
N PRO A 13 -9.25 7.34 -0.63
CA PRO A 13 -7.97 7.17 -1.32
C PRO A 13 -7.12 6.12 -0.59
N THR A 14 -6.58 5.17 -1.33
CA THR A 14 -5.91 4.01 -0.75
C THR A 14 -4.53 3.82 -1.36
N LEU A 15 -3.53 3.70 -0.49
CA LEU A 15 -2.19 3.24 -0.83
C LEU A 15 -1.99 1.83 -0.25
N ILE A 16 -1.58 0.90 -1.09
CA ILE A 16 -1.14 -0.44 -0.72
C ILE A 16 0.38 -0.42 -0.80
N VAL A 17 1.07 -0.68 0.32
CA VAL A 17 2.53 -0.82 0.34
C VAL A 17 2.89 -2.27 0.59
N ARG A 18 3.56 -2.88 -0.38
CA ARG A 18 4.00 -4.27 -0.33
C ARG A 18 5.51 -4.33 -0.10
N ALA A 19 5.97 -5.28 0.72
CA ALA A 19 7.38 -5.66 0.78
C ALA A 19 7.65 -6.75 -0.28
N GLU A 20 8.69 -6.59 -1.10
CA GLU A 20 9.04 -7.53 -2.18
C GLU A 20 9.12 -8.99 -1.69
N ARG A 21 9.73 -9.21 -0.52
CA ARG A 21 9.99 -10.55 0.06
C ARG A 21 8.93 -10.97 1.08
N SER A 22 7.80 -10.27 1.18
CA SER A 22 6.73 -10.67 2.10
C SER A 22 6.05 -11.95 1.63
N PRO A 23 5.96 -13.00 2.48
CA PRO A 23 5.15 -14.18 2.20
C PRO A 23 3.68 -13.99 2.57
N VAL A 24 3.33 -12.92 3.30
CA VAL A 24 1.98 -12.67 3.83
C VAL A 24 1.14 -11.90 2.82
N LEU A 25 1.63 -10.75 2.35
CA LEU A 25 1.01 -10.01 1.26
C LEU A 25 1.75 -10.36 -0.04
N THR A 26 1.30 -11.44 -0.67
CA THR A 26 1.89 -11.92 -1.93
C THR A 26 1.66 -10.91 -3.07
N PRO A 27 2.42 -11.00 -4.18
CA PRO A 27 2.19 -10.13 -5.34
C PRO A 27 0.75 -10.21 -5.86
N ASP A 28 0.20 -11.41 -5.97
CA ASP A 28 -1.16 -11.64 -6.48
C ASP A 28 -2.23 -11.04 -5.56
N MET A 29 -2.06 -11.18 -4.23
CA MET A 29 -2.97 -10.55 -3.26
C MET A 29 -2.92 -9.02 -3.37
N ALA A 30 -1.74 -8.44 -3.50
CA ALA A 30 -1.58 -6.99 -3.65
C ALA A 30 -2.20 -6.48 -4.96
N GLN A 31 -2.05 -7.22 -6.07
CA GLN A 31 -2.71 -6.89 -7.34
C GLN A 31 -4.24 -7.06 -7.24
N GLY A 32 -4.72 -8.08 -6.55
CA GLY A 32 -6.15 -8.28 -6.29
C GLY A 32 -6.77 -7.11 -5.51
N LEU A 33 -6.08 -6.64 -4.45
CA LEU A 33 -6.47 -5.45 -3.71
C LEU A 33 -6.48 -4.20 -4.62
N ARG A 34 -5.42 -3.98 -5.41
CA ARG A 34 -5.33 -2.83 -6.33
C ARG A 34 -6.44 -2.84 -7.36
N ALA A 35 -6.80 -4.01 -7.89
CA ALA A 35 -7.85 -4.16 -8.88
C ALA A 35 -9.25 -3.96 -8.27
N GLY A 36 -9.46 -4.38 -7.03
CA GLY A 36 -10.75 -4.26 -6.35
C GLY A 36 -11.03 -2.88 -5.75
N ILE A 37 -9.99 -2.16 -5.31
CA ILE A 37 -10.15 -0.84 -4.70
C ILE A 37 -10.02 0.24 -5.77
N ARG A 38 -11.13 0.91 -6.07
CA ARG A 38 -11.19 1.98 -7.09
C ARG A 38 -10.18 3.09 -6.77
N GLY A 39 -9.23 3.28 -7.68
CA GLY A 39 -8.22 4.34 -7.59
C GLY A 39 -7.05 4.02 -6.68
N ALA A 40 -6.94 2.80 -6.12
CA ALA A 40 -5.83 2.43 -5.27
C ALA A 40 -4.47 2.51 -5.98
N ARG A 41 -3.46 2.91 -5.23
CA ARG A 41 -2.05 2.83 -5.62
C ARG A 41 -1.42 1.61 -4.98
N LEU A 42 -0.51 0.98 -5.70
CA LEU A 42 0.32 -0.11 -5.19
C LEU A 42 1.77 0.27 -5.38
N VAL A 43 2.52 0.28 -4.30
CA VAL A 43 3.97 0.47 -4.28
C VAL A 43 4.61 -0.77 -3.68
N GLU A 44 5.69 -1.23 -4.30
CA GLU A 44 6.50 -2.34 -3.80
C GLU A 44 7.85 -1.83 -3.32
N ILE A 45 8.25 -2.21 -2.10
CA ILE A 45 9.53 -1.85 -1.51
C ILE A 45 10.50 -3.02 -1.73
N PRO A 46 11.59 -2.82 -2.49
CA PRO A 46 12.56 -3.87 -2.78
C PRO A 46 13.30 -4.30 -1.52
N GLU A 47 13.65 -5.58 -1.49
CA GLU A 47 14.47 -6.28 -0.50
C GLU A 47 13.95 -6.23 0.95
N ALA A 48 12.73 -5.76 1.18
CA ALA A 48 12.06 -5.77 2.47
C ALA A 48 11.28 -7.08 2.70
N TYR A 49 11.30 -7.57 3.94
CA TYR A 49 10.41 -8.61 4.43
C TYR A 49 9.12 -7.98 4.98
N HIS A 50 8.25 -8.81 5.53
CA HIS A 50 6.89 -8.40 5.93
C HIS A 50 6.86 -7.13 6.81
N HIS A 51 7.83 -6.97 7.70
CA HIS A 51 7.97 -5.77 8.53
C HIS A 51 8.72 -4.64 7.80
N LEU A 52 8.28 -4.25 6.60
CA LEU A 52 8.90 -3.22 5.75
C LEU A 52 9.10 -1.87 6.46
N VAL A 53 8.26 -1.56 7.46
CA VAL A 53 8.39 -0.35 8.28
C VAL A 53 9.63 -0.38 9.19
N LEU A 54 10.14 -1.56 9.52
CA LEU A 54 11.38 -1.77 10.28
C LEU A 54 12.57 -2.00 9.34
N ASP A 55 12.38 -2.77 8.26
CA ASP A 55 13.44 -3.14 7.32
C ASP A 55 13.88 -1.96 6.45
N ARG A 56 12.90 -1.16 5.99
CA ARG A 56 13.05 -0.08 5.01
C ARG A 56 12.25 1.16 5.41
N PRO A 57 12.50 1.74 6.61
CA PRO A 57 11.68 2.82 7.16
C PRO A 57 11.67 4.06 6.26
N GLN A 58 12.81 4.43 5.66
CA GLN A 58 12.89 5.61 4.79
C GLN A 58 12.08 5.42 3.50
N GLN A 59 12.13 4.24 2.89
CA GLN A 59 11.38 3.94 1.67
C GLN A 59 9.87 3.89 1.96
N PHE A 60 9.48 3.35 3.12
CA PHE A 60 8.09 3.36 3.54
C PHE A 60 7.57 4.78 3.73
N VAL A 61 8.30 5.61 4.48
CA VAL A 61 7.94 7.02 4.72
C VAL A 61 7.84 7.77 3.39
N ALA A 62 8.82 7.61 2.49
CA ALA A 62 8.79 8.27 1.18
C ALA A 62 7.55 7.87 0.34
N ALA A 63 7.15 6.60 0.37
CA ALA A 63 5.95 6.15 -0.34
C ALA A 63 4.66 6.75 0.26
N VAL A 64 4.59 6.86 1.59
CA VAL A 64 3.46 7.48 2.29
C VAL A 64 3.42 8.99 2.02
N ASP A 65 4.53 9.69 2.14
CA ASP A 65 4.61 11.14 1.91
C ASP A 65 4.23 11.51 0.47
N ALA A 66 4.72 10.75 -0.52
CA ALA A 66 4.36 10.94 -1.92
C ALA A 66 2.84 10.80 -2.11
N PHE A 67 2.24 9.73 -1.56
CA PHE A 67 0.81 9.51 -1.67
C PHE A 67 -0.01 10.59 -0.97
N LEU A 68 0.38 11.04 0.23
CA LEU A 68 -0.28 12.12 0.95
C LEU A 68 -0.20 13.44 0.16
N GLY A 69 0.95 13.74 -0.44
CA GLY A 69 1.13 14.88 -1.34
C GLY A 69 0.20 14.82 -2.56
N GLU A 70 0.09 13.65 -3.22
CA GLU A 70 -0.81 13.44 -4.37
C GLU A 70 -2.28 13.71 -4.03
N ILE A 71 -2.73 13.36 -2.82
CA ILE A 71 -4.14 13.54 -2.41
C ILE A 71 -4.39 14.87 -1.67
N GLY A 72 -3.41 15.78 -1.66
CA GLY A 72 -3.55 17.11 -1.04
C GLY A 72 -3.57 17.10 0.50
N LEU A 73 -3.07 16.04 1.12
CA LEU A 73 -2.92 15.89 2.58
C LEU A 73 -1.44 15.89 3.03
N GLY A 74 -0.52 16.27 2.14
CA GLY A 74 0.89 16.46 2.48
C GLY A 74 1.04 17.50 3.58
N ARG A 75 2.12 17.40 4.37
CA ARG A 75 2.45 18.41 5.37
C ARG A 75 2.60 19.76 4.68
N THR A 76 1.78 20.73 5.08
CA THR A 76 2.07 22.14 4.86
C THR A 76 3.10 22.55 5.91
N ASP A 77 4.27 22.98 5.44
CA ASP A 77 5.35 23.47 6.30
C ASP A 77 4.92 24.68 7.15
#